data_AF-A0A3P1SZF2-F1
#
_entry.id   AF-A0A3P1SZF2-F1
#
_cell.length_a   1.000
_cell.length_b   1.000
_cell.length_c   1.000
_cell.angle_alpha   90.00
_cell.angle_beta   90.00
_cell.angle_gamma   90.00
#
_symmetry.space_group_name_H-M   'P 1'
#
loop_
_entity.id
_entity.type
_entity.pdbx_description
1 polymer ?
#
loop_
_entity_poly.entity_id
_entity_poly.type
_entity_poly.pdbx_seq_one_letter_code
_entity_poly.pdbx_strand_id
1 'polypeptide(L)'
;MGITENLFNIKKRQSNFELLRILLMFFVLIEHADFHVLGIPTKEDVLGAPESAITRIFFEFMSVGAVNCFIMISGWFGINMKFRSFSKFLYQIFFFFITIYVFLIILGEEFNIREDIKPLLLFKGGWFVKSYLILLCLSPALNYFIEHAPRNKQKHVLISFFFFQTIYGWLSPDTGFFNEGYTPISFVGLYLLARYLRTSRPAFSRYDLW
;
A
#
# COMPACT_ATOMS: atom_id res chain seq x y z
N MET A 1 -1.13 -47.35 -5.04
CA MET A 1 -1.83 -46.54 -4.03
C MET A 1 -1.29 -45.10 -4.08
N GLY A 2 -1.57 -44.36 -5.15
CA GLY A 2 -0.81 -43.14 -5.47
C GLY A 2 -1.52 -42.16 -6.40
N ILE A 3 -2.81 -41.89 -6.18
CA ILE A 3 -3.57 -40.95 -7.03
C ILE A 3 -4.35 -39.89 -6.21
N THR A 4 -4.44 -39.98 -4.88
CA THR A 4 -5.37 -39.13 -4.10
C THR A 4 -4.77 -37.93 -3.37
N GLU A 5 -3.45 -37.74 -3.32
CA GLU A 5 -2.84 -36.61 -2.57
C GLU A 5 -2.76 -35.29 -3.35
N ASN A 6 -3.06 -35.28 -4.65
CA ASN A 6 -2.87 -34.09 -5.50
C ASN A 6 -4.11 -33.19 -5.67
N LEU A 7 -5.25 -33.50 -5.03
CA LEU A 7 -6.52 -32.82 -5.34
C LEU A 7 -6.92 -31.68 -4.40
N PHE A 8 -6.24 -31.48 -3.26
CA PHE A 8 -6.57 -30.36 -2.37
C PHE A 8 -5.32 -29.81 -1.66
N ASN A 9 -4.38 -29.24 -2.41
CA ASN A 9 -3.43 -28.30 -1.81
C ASN A 9 -4.17 -26.99 -1.50
N ILE A 10 -5.03 -27.02 -0.47
CA ILE A 10 -5.76 -25.86 0.01
C ILE A 10 -4.71 -24.92 0.61
N LYS A 11 -4.42 -23.85 -0.12
CA LYS A 11 -3.52 -22.79 0.35
C LYS A 11 -4.06 -22.26 1.69
N LYS A 12 -3.38 -22.58 2.80
CA LYS A 12 -3.74 -22.15 4.16
C LYS A 12 -3.91 -20.63 4.18
N ARG A 13 -5.09 -20.15 4.58
CA ARG A 13 -5.38 -18.73 4.77
C ARG A 13 -4.52 -18.20 5.92
N GLN A 14 -3.87 -17.06 5.73
CA GLN A 14 -3.00 -16.47 6.75
C GLN A 14 -3.70 -15.28 7.43
N SER A 15 -4.48 -15.56 8.46
CA SER A 15 -5.29 -14.56 9.18
C SER A 15 -4.45 -13.39 9.71
N ASN A 16 -3.21 -13.63 10.16
CA ASN A 16 -2.30 -12.60 10.66
C ASN A 16 -2.02 -11.51 9.59
N PHE A 17 -1.81 -11.91 8.33
CA PHE A 17 -1.58 -10.96 7.23
C PHE A 17 -2.86 -10.23 6.81
N GLU A 18 -4.02 -10.85 6.98
CA GLU A 18 -5.29 -10.20 6.70
C GLU A 18 -5.65 -9.16 7.76
N LEU A 19 -5.45 -9.50 9.04
CA LEU A 19 -5.54 -8.55 10.15
C LEU A 19 -4.57 -7.39 9.95
N LEU A 20 -3.32 -7.68 9.58
CA LEU A 20 -2.34 -6.66 9.28
C LEU A 20 -2.85 -5.72 8.17
N ARG A 21 -3.35 -6.24 7.04
CA ARG A 21 -3.92 -5.40 5.97
C ARG A 21 -5.06 -4.49 6.44
N ILE A 22 -5.93 -4.98 7.33
CA ILE A 22 -7.00 -4.17 7.92
C ILE A 22 -6.42 -3.05 8.77
N LEU A 23 -5.42 -3.35 9.61
CA LEU A 23 -4.71 -2.36 10.42
C LEU A 23 -4.01 -1.30 9.55
N LEU A 24 -3.38 -1.71 8.44
CA LEU A 24 -2.73 -0.79 7.52
C LEU A 24 -3.74 0.15 6.86
N MET A 25 -4.91 -0.36 6.44
CA MET A 25 -5.99 0.47 5.90
C MET A 25 -6.50 1.46 6.95
N PHE A 26 -6.60 1.05 8.21
CA PHE A 26 -7.01 1.92 9.30
C PHE A 26 -6.04 3.09 9.51
N PHE A 27 -4.72 2.86 9.52
CA PHE A 27 -3.74 3.95 9.63
C PHE A 27 -3.82 4.96 8.48
N VAL A 28 -4.05 4.48 7.24
CA VAL A 28 -4.23 5.36 6.08
C VAL A 28 -5.49 6.21 6.20
N LEU A 29 -6.57 5.66 6.76
CA LEU A 29 -7.81 6.41 6.96
C LEU A 29 -7.69 7.45 8.06
N ILE A 30 -6.92 7.17 9.13
CA ILE A 30 -6.64 8.15 10.18
C ILE A 30 -5.89 9.35 9.60
N GLU A 31 -4.85 9.13 8.80
CA GLU A 31 -4.10 10.23 8.18
C GLU A 31 -4.97 11.05 7.22
N HIS A 32 -5.79 10.41 6.39
CA HIS A 32 -6.72 11.16 5.53
C HIS A 32 -7.73 11.99 6.32
N ALA A 33 -8.21 11.51 7.47
CA ALA A 33 -9.09 12.28 8.34
C ALA A 33 -8.35 13.43 9.03
N ASP A 34 -7.17 13.18 9.57
CA ASP A 34 -6.33 14.17 10.26
C ASP A 34 -5.93 15.30 9.31
N PHE A 35 -5.39 14.96 8.14
CA PHE A 35 -4.96 15.91 7.12
C PHE A 35 -6.13 16.75 6.58
N HIS A 36 -7.30 16.13 6.40
CA HIS A 36 -8.48 16.85 5.89
C HIS A 36 -9.01 17.89 6.89
N VAL A 37 -8.92 17.61 8.20
CA VAL A 37 -9.47 18.49 9.25
C VAL A 37 -8.43 19.49 9.75
N LEU A 38 -7.18 19.05 9.95
CA LEU A 38 -6.12 19.82 10.63
C LEU A 38 -4.95 20.23 9.71
N GLY A 39 -4.89 19.71 8.48
CA GLY A 39 -3.79 19.96 7.55
C GLY A 39 -2.45 19.37 8.02
N ILE A 40 -1.35 19.82 7.42
CA ILE A 40 0.02 19.38 7.77
C ILE A 40 0.46 20.05 9.08
N PRO A 41 1.01 19.30 10.05
CA PRO A 41 1.60 19.87 11.26
C PRO A 41 2.68 20.91 10.92
N THR A 42 2.51 22.12 11.44
CA THR A 42 3.46 23.22 11.21
C THR A 42 4.43 23.37 12.37
N LYS A 43 5.50 24.16 12.16
CA LYS A 43 6.43 24.52 13.25
C LYS A 43 5.72 25.25 14.39
N GLU A 44 4.68 26.02 14.07
CA GLU A 44 3.88 26.75 15.05
C GLU A 44 3.05 25.78 15.90
N ASP A 45 2.48 24.73 15.30
CA ASP A 45 1.75 23.68 16.02
C ASP A 45 2.64 22.96 17.03
N VAL A 46 3.88 22.66 16.64
CA VAL A 46 4.85 21.98 17.52
C VAL A 46 5.22 22.84 18.73
N LEU A 47 5.35 24.16 18.52
CA LEU A 47 5.70 25.09 19.60
C LEU A 47 4.50 25.44 20.48
N GLY A 48 3.29 25.52 19.91
CA GLY A 48 2.08 25.91 20.62
C GLY A 48 1.34 24.76 21.32
N ALA A 49 1.34 23.57 20.72
CA ALA A 49 0.64 22.39 21.22
C ALA A 49 1.44 21.09 20.92
N PRO A 50 2.61 20.90 21.56
CA PRO A 50 3.54 19.82 21.23
C PRO A 50 2.91 18.42 21.33
N GLU A 51 2.04 18.16 22.29
CA GLU A 51 1.39 16.85 22.44
C GLU A 51 0.49 16.50 21.24
N SER A 52 -0.29 17.47 20.77
CA SER A 52 -1.14 17.31 19.58
C SER A 52 -0.28 17.13 18.34
N ALA A 53 0.74 17.97 18.15
CA ALA A 53 1.64 17.88 17.00
C ALA A 53 2.40 16.55 16.95
N ILE A 54 2.93 16.07 18.07
CA ILE A 54 3.61 14.76 18.15
C ILE A 54 2.65 13.63 17.78
N THR A 55 1.41 13.68 18.27
CA THR A 55 0.39 12.66 17.95
C THR A 55 0.09 12.63 16.46
N ARG A 56 -0.10 13.80 15.83
CA ARG A 56 -0.34 13.93 14.38
C ARG A 56 0.84 13.37 13.58
N ILE A 57 2.07 13.83 13.89
CA ILE A 57 3.30 13.37 13.23
C ILE A 57 3.47 11.84 13.37
N PHE A 58 3.13 11.27 14.53
CA PHE A 58 3.19 9.83 14.74
C PHE A 58 2.22 9.08 13.81
N PHE A 59 0.97 9.52 13.70
CA PHE A 59 0.00 8.89 12.81
C PHE A 59 0.34 9.06 11.33
N GLU A 60 0.86 10.22 10.92
CA GLU A 60 1.38 10.45 9.57
C GLU A 60 2.51 9.46 9.24
N PHE A 61 3.50 9.33 10.13
CA PHE A 61 4.60 8.38 9.95
C PHE A 61 4.10 6.94 9.84
N MET A 62 3.16 6.54 10.70
CA MET A 62 2.55 5.22 10.66
C MET A 62 1.77 4.98 9.36
N SER A 63 1.06 5.98 8.85
CA SER A 63 0.31 5.91 7.59
C SER A 63 1.24 5.73 6.38
N VAL A 64 2.31 6.52 6.28
CA VAL A 64 3.32 6.40 5.21
C VAL A 64 3.96 5.01 5.22
N GLY A 65 4.32 4.50 6.41
CA GLY A 65 4.78 3.13 6.58
C GLY A 65 3.73 2.10 6.17
N ALA A 66 2.47 2.32 6.53
CA ALA A 66 1.37 1.41 6.26
C ALA A 66 1.08 1.23 4.77
N VAL A 67 1.11 2.32 3.99
CA VAL A 67 1.04 2.28 2.53
C VAL A 67 2.11 1.36 1.97
N ASN A 68 3.38 1.56 2.35
CA ASN A 68 4.50 0.79 1.84
C ASN A 68 4.37 -0.69 2.23
N CYS A 69 4.00 -0.99 3.48
CA CYS A 69 3.73 -2.34 3.93
C CYS A 69 2.58 -2.99 3.14
N PHE A 70 1.53 -2.25 2.80
CA PHE A 70 0.40 -2.77 2.03
C PHE A 70 0.84 -3.23 0.63
N ILE A 71 1.68 -2.43 -0.04
CA ILE A 71 2.27 -2.78 -1.33
C ILE A 71 3.19 -3.99 -1.20
N MET A 72 4.05 -4.02 -0.18
CA MET A 72 4.95 -5.16 0.06
C MET A 72 4.19 -6.45 0.34
N ILE A 73 3.13 -6.44 1.15
CA ILE A 73 2.27 -7.61 1.35
C ILE A 73 1.66 -8.06 0.02
N SER A 74 1.27 -7.12 -0.83
CA SER A 74 0.72 -7.44 -2.15
C SER A 74 1.76 -8.13 -3.05
N GLY A 75 3.00 -7.64 -3.07
CA GLY A 75 4.13 -8.29 -3.77
C GLY A 75 4.52 -9.65 -3.18
N TRP A 76 4.54 -9.77 -1.86
CA TRP A 76 4.88 -10.99 -1.13
C TRP A 76 4.00 -12.17 -1.54
N PHE A 77 2.69 -11.97 -1.58
CA PHE A 77 1.74 -13.00 -2.02
C PHE A 77 1.66 -13.11 -3.54
N GLY A 78 2.03 -12.05 -4.25
CA GLY A 78 1.85 -11.91 -5.69
C GLY A 78 0.39 -11.61 -6.00
N ILE A 79 0.13 -10.49 -6.68
CA ILE A 79 -1.20 -10.19 -7.19
C ILE A 79 -1.32 -10.79 -8.58
N ASN A 80 -2.45 -11.42 -8.88
CA ASN A 80 -2.82 -11.76 -10.25
C ASN A 80 -3.90 -10.79 -10.69
N MET A 81 -3.71 -10.17 -11.86
CA MET A 81 -4.72 -9.36 -12.53
C MET A 81 -5.89 -10.27 -12.95
N LYS A 82 -6.81 -10.50 -12.01
CA LYS A 82 -8.09 -11.15 -12.22
C LYS A 82 -9.16 -10.14 -11.85
N PHE A 83 -10.30 -10.16 -12.53
CA PHE A 83 -11.45 -9.31 -12.18
C PHE A 83 -11.77 -9.38 -10.68
N ARG A 84 -11.68 -10.59 -10.09
CA ARG A 84 -11.83 -10.80 -8.64
C ARG A 84 -10.88 -9.98 -7.76
N SER A 85 -9.62 -9.78 -8.17
CA SER A 85 -8.65 -8.98 -7.40
C SER A 85 -9.01 -7.50 -7.44
N PHE A 86 -9.42 -7.00 -8.61
CA PHE A 86 -9.90 -5.63 -8.80
C PHE A 86 -11.19 -5.37 -7.99
N SER A 87 -12.18 -6.25 -8.10
CA SER A 87 -13.44 -6.13 -7.35
C SER A 87 -13.23 -6.18 -5.84
N LYS A 88 -12.33 -7.04 -5.35
CA LYS A 88 -11.99 -7.10 -3.91
C LYS A 88 -11.38 -5.80 -3.42
N PHE A 89 -10.48 -5.19 -4.20
CA PHE A 89 -9.86 -3.93 -3.84
C PHE A 89 -10.87 -2.78 -3.80
N LEU A 90 -11.72 -2.66 -4.84
CA LEU A 90 -12.80 -1.68 -4.84
C LEU A 90 -13.77 -1.90 -3.68
N TYR A 91 -14.15 -3.16 -3.41
CA TYR A 91 -15.01 -3.48 -2.27
C TYR A 91 -14.40 -3.00 -0.94
N GLN A 92 -13.10 -3.18 -0.72
CA GLN A 92 -12.44 -2.70 0.49
C GLN A 92 -12.51 -1.18 0.60
N ILE A 93 -12.23 -0.46 -0.49
CA ILE A 93 -12.33 1.02 -0.52
C ILE A 93 -13.76 1.47 -0.15
N PHE A 94 -14.76 0.93 -0.85
CA PHE A 94 -16.16 1.28 -0.60
C PHE A 94 -16.62 0.87 0.80
N PHE A 95 -16.20 -0.28 1.31
CA PHE A 95 -16.56 -0.76 2.63
C PHE A 95 -16.10 0.21 3.71
N PHE A 96 -14.81 0.58 3.73
CA PHE A 96 -14.29 1.51 4.72
C PHE A 96 -14.90 2.90 4.58
N PHE A 97 -15.09 3.37 3.35
CA PHE A 97 -15.72 4.67 3.10
C PHE A 97 -17.16 4.72 3.63
N ILE A 98 -18.00 3.73 3.27
CA ILE A 98 -19.39 3.66 3.73
C ILE A 98 -19.44 3.51 5.25
N THR A 99 -18.54 2.72 5.84
CA THR A 99 -18.49 2.52 7.29
C THR A 99 -18.18 3.82 8.03
N ILE A 100 -17.17 4.57 7.58
CA ILE A 100 -16.83 5.88 8.14
C ILE A 100 -18.00 6.86 7.93
N TYR A 101 -18.58 6.88 6.73
CA TYR A 101 -19.71 7.75 6.40
C TYR A 101 -20.91 7.51 7.33
N VAL A 102 -21.31 6.25 7.53
CA VAL A 102 -22.41 5.89 8.45
C VAL A 102 -22.07 6.29 9.89
N PHE A 103 -20.82 6.09 10.32
CA PHE A 103 -20.39 6.44 11.67
C PHE A 103 -20.44 7.95 11.93
N LEU A 104 -20.02 8.77 10.97
CA LEU A 104 -20.08 10.23 11.07
C LEU A 104 -21.52 10.75 11.13
N ILE A 105 -22.43 10.17 10.34
CA ILE A 105 -23.87 10.50 10.43
C ILE A 105 -24.43 10.19 11.82
N ILE A 106 -24.06 9.04 12.40
CA ILE A 106 -24.51 8.67 13.75
C ILE A 106 -24.01 9.66 14.80
N LEU A 107 -22.82 10.25 14.59
CA LEU A 107 -22.25 11.28 15.47
C LEU A 107 -22.85 12.68 15.26
N GLY A 108 -23.75 12.85 14.28
CA GLY A 108 -24.47 14.10 14.03
C GLY A 108 -23.75 15.07 13.11
N GLU A 109 -22.71 14.63 12.38
CA GLU A 109 -22.05 15.47 11.39
C GLU A 109 -22.93 15.67 10.14
N GLU A 110 -23.05 16.92 9.68
CA GLU A 110 -23.74 17.24 8.43
C GLU A 110 -22.82 16.94 7.23
N PHE A 111 -23.28 16.10 6.30
CA PHE A 111 -22.48 15.65 5.16
C PHE A 111 -23.13 15.98 3.83
N ASN A 112 -22.34 16.43 2.85
CA ASN A 112 -22.83 16.72 1.51
C ASN A 112 -22.40 15.62 0.54
N ILE A 113 -23.37 14.76 0.19
CA ILE A 113 -23.19 13.62 -0.73
C ILE A 113 -22.46 14.01 -2.04
N ARG A 114 -22.63 15.23 -2.54
CA ARG A 114 -22.05 15.70 -3.80
C ARG A 114 -20.63 16.21 -3.67
N GLU A 115 -20.23 16.70 -2.51
CA GLU A 115 -18.89 17.25 -2.30
C GLU A 115 -17.95 16.17 -1.75
N ASP A 116 -18.48 15.28 -0.91
CA ASP A 116 -17.64 14.32 -0.19
C ASP A 116 -17.52 12.94 -0.88
N ILE A 117 -18.57 12.49 -1.59
CA ILE A 117 -18.57 11.17 -2.27
C ILE A 117 -18.03 11.29 -3.70
N LYS A 118 -18.20 12.44 -4.34
CA LYS A 118 -17.84 12.66 -5.74
C LYS A 118 -16.33 12.55 -6.02
N PRO A 119 -15.42 13.00 -5.13
CA PRO A 119 -13.98 12.78 -5.29
C PRO A 119 -13.57 11.29 -5.24
N LEU A 120 -14.30 10.49 -4.46
CA LEU A 120 -14.11 9.04 -4.34
C LEU A 120 -14.63 8.31 -5.60
N LEU A 121 -15.86 8.60 -6.03
CA LEU A 121 -16.48 7.98 -7.21
C LEU A 121 -15.77 8.34 -8.52
N LEU A 122 -15.21 9.55 -8.61
CA LEU A 122 -14.48 10.00 -9.79
C LEU A 122 -13.00 9.61 -9.78
N PHE A 123 -12.54 8.85 -8.77
CA PHE A 123 -11.12 8.57 -8.53
C PHE A 123 -10.25 9.84 -8.52
N LYS A 124 -10.83 11.01 -8.23
CA LYS A 124 -10.12 12.29 -8.38
C LYS A 124 -9.09 12.50 -7.27
N GLY A 125 -9.38 12.08 -6.04
CA GLY A 125 -8.57 12.38 -4.84
C GLY A 125 -7.52 11.34 -4.41
N GLY A 126 -7.55 10.11 -4.92
CA GLY A 126 -6.68 9.05 -4.39
C GLY A 126 -5.45 8.77 -5.24
N TRP A 127 -4.30 9.41 -4.96
CA TRP A 127 -3.01 9.08 -5.60
C TRP A 127 -2.67 7.58 -5.43
N PHE A 128 -2.99 7.04 -4.25
CA PHE A 128 -2.79 5.63 -3.90
C PHE A 128 -3.59 4.72 -4.82
N VAL A 129 -4.90 5.00 -4.98
CA VAL A 129 -5.80 4.16 -5.77
C VAL A 129 -5.34 4.11 -7.22
N LYS A 130 -5.01 5.25 -7.82
CA LYS A 130 -4.49 5.32 -9.20
C LYS A 130 -3.20 4.51 -9.35
N SER A 131 -2.25 4.71 -8.43
CA SER A 131 -0.96 4.00 -8.45
C SER A 131 -1.13 2.49 -8.25
N TYR A 132 -2.03 2.08 -7.37
CA TYR A 132 -2.33 0.67 -7.12
C TYR A 132 -3.02 0.00 -8.32
N LEU A 133 -3.94 0.71 -9.00
CA LEU A 133 -4.56 0.19 -10.23
C LEU A 133 -3.53 -0.04 -11.34
N ILE A 134 -2.59 0.89 -11.52
CA ILE A 134 -1.47 0.71 -12.46
C ILE A 134 -0.62 -0.50 -12.06
N LEU A 135 -0.30 -0.64 -10.77
CA LEU A 135 0.41 -1.81 -10.25
C LEU A 135 -0.34 -3.12 -10.53
N LEU A 136 -1.67 -3.15 -10.36
CA LEU A 136 -2.49 -4.31 -10.68
C LEU A 136 -2.36 -4.70 -12.15
N CYS A 137 -2.39 -3.73 -13.06
CA CYS A 137 -2.20 -3.94 -14.49
C CYS A 137 -0.81 -4.48 -14.82
N LEU A 138 0.23 -3.97 -14.16
CA LEU A 138 1.61 -4.40 -14.38
C LEU A 138 1.95 -5.71 -13.67
N SER A 139 1.19 -6.10 -12.64
CA SER A 139 1.49 -7.25 -11.78
C SER A 139 1.76 -8.57 -12.54
N PRO A 140 1.08 -8.93 -13.65
CA PRO A 140 1.39 -10.15 -14.38
C PRO A 140 2.79 -10.13 -14.99
N ALA A 141 3.21 -8.99 -15.57
CA ALA A 141 4.53 -8.82 -16.16
C ALA A 141 5.63 -8.84 -15.08
N LEU A 142 5.38 -8.18 -13.94
CA LEU A 142 6.31 -8.18 -12.81
C LEU A 142 6.49 -9.58 -12.20
N ASN A 143 5.41 -10.35 -12.09
CA ASN A 143 5.47 -11.74 -11.63
C ASN A 143 6.27 -12.60 -12.62
N TYR A 144 5.98 -12.48 -13.91
CA TYR A 144 6.71 -13.21 -14.95
C TYR A 144 8.21 -12.92 -14.91
N PHE A 145 8.59 -11.64 -14.74
CA PHE A 145 9.99 -11.25 -14.60
C PHE A 145 10.67 -11.93 -13.42
N ILE A 146 10.06 -11.95 -12.23
CA ILE A 146 10.65 -12.61 -11.05
C ILE A 146 10.72 -14.14 -11.20
N GLU A 147 9.76 -14.74 -11.91
CA GLU A 147 9.72 -16.20 -12.12
C GLU A 147 10.77 -16.68 -13.12
N HIS A 148 11.10 -15.88 -14.15
CA HIS A 148 11.94 -16.32 -15.27
C HIS A 148 13.32 -15.66 -15.31
N ALA A 149 13.49 -14.45 -14.77
CA ALA A 149 14.77 -13.77 -14.83
C ALA A 149 15.80 -14.42 -13.89
N PRO A 150 17.08 -14.52 -14.29
CA PRO A 150 18.14 -14.94 -13.37
C PRO A 150 18.25 -14.02 -12.15
N ARG A 151 18.53 -14.58 -10.97
CA ARG A 151 18.63 -13.83 -9.70
C ARG A 151 19.56 -12.62 -9.76
N ASN A 152 20.69 -12.75 -10.47
CA ASN A 152 21.63 -11.65 -10.62
C ASN A 152 20.99 -10.46 -11.35
N LYS A 153 20.17 -10.70 -12.38
CA LYS A 153 19.45 -9.65 -13.09
C LYS A 153 18.38 -9.01 -12.20
N GLN A 154 17.63 -9.81 -11.44
CA GLN A 154 16.64 -9.30 -10.48
C GLN A 154 17.29 -8.37 -9.45
N LYS A 155 18.42 -8.80 -8.86
CA LYS A 155 19.18 -8.01 -7.88
C LYS A 155 19.70 -6.70 -8.50
N HIS A 156 20.26 -6.75 -9.71
CA HIS A 156 20.71 -5.54 -10.41
C HIS A 156 19.55 -4.57 -10.63
N VAL A 157 18.41 -5.03 -11.13
CA VAL A 157 17.23 -4.18 -11.33
C VAL A 157 16.80 -3.51 -10.02
N LEU A 158 16.72 -4.26 -8.91
CA LEU A 158 16.35 -3.70 -7.62
C LEU A 158 17.36 -2.68 -7.09
N ILE A 159 18.65 -3.01 -7.14
CA ILE A 159 19.70 -2.09 -6.67
C ILE A 159 19.71 -0.83 -7.51
N SER A 160 19.70 -0.95 -8.84
CA SER A 160 19.65 0.20 -9.74
C SER A 160 18.40 1.04 -9.49
N PHE A 161 17.24 0.40 -9.32
CA PHE A 161 15.99 1.10 -9.03
C PHE A 161 16.07 1.92 -7.73
N PHE A 162 16.44 1.31 -6.61
CA PHE A 162 16.52 2.02 -5.33
C PHE A 162 17.66 3.03 -5.29
N PHE A 163 18.76 2.78 -6.01
CA PHE A 163 19.82 3.76 -6.19
C PHE A 163 19.29 5.01 -6.90
N PHE A 164 18.62 4.85 -8.04
CA PHE A 164 18.02 5.99 -8.75
C PHE A 164 16.93 6.68 -7.96
N GLN A 165 16.06 5.93 -7.26
CA GLN A 165 15.04 6.51 -6.39
C GLN A 165 15.69 7.33 -5.26
N THR A 166 16.79 6.87 -4.68
CA THR A 166 17.50 7.62 -3.63
C THR A 166 18.12 8.89 -4.19
N ILE A 167 18.83 8.80 -5.32
CA ILE A 167 19.48 9.97 -5.94
C ILE A 167 18.44 11.01 -6.37
N TYR A 168 17.44 10.63 -7.16
CA TYR A 168 16.46 11.59 -7.68
C TYR A 168 15.40 11.97 -6.65
N GLY A 169 15.06 11.08 -5.71
CA GLY A 169 14.11 11.38 -4.65
C GLY A 169 14.69 12.27 -3.54
N TRP A 170 15.99 12.18 -3.26
CA TRP A 170 16.63 12.92 -2.18
C TRP A 170 17.48 14.11 -2.65
N LEU A 171 18.29 13.94 -3.70
CA LEU A 171 19.23 14.97 -4.17
C LEU A 171 18.64 15.89 -5.25
N SER A 172 17.53 15.49 -5.88
CA SER A 172 16.88 16.30 -6.92
C SER A 172 15.34 16.25 -6.81
N PRO A 173 14.78 16.66 -5.65
CA PRO A 173 13.33 16.61 -5.40
C PRO A 173 12.51 17.43 -6.40
N ASP A 174 13.10 18.49 -6.99
CA ASP A 174 12.46 19.41 -7.93
C ASP A 174 12.04 18.77 -9.26
N THR A 175 12.53 17.56 -9.56
CA THR A 175 12.17 16.86 -10.81
C THR A 175 10.74 16.32 -10.80
N GLY A 176 10.09 16.22 -9.64
CA GLY A 176 8.71 15.70 -9.49
C GLY A 176 8.53 14.23 -9.92
N PHE A 177 9.58 13.57 -10.41
CA PHE A 177 9.49 12.28 -11.07
C PHE A 177 9.11 11.16 -10.11
N PHE A 178 9.70 11.16 -8.91
CA PHE A 178 9.36 10.21 -7.85
C PHE A 178 8.27 10.73 -6.90
N ASN A 179 8.02 12.05 -6.88
CA ASN A 179 7.06 12.74 -6.02
C ASN A 179 7.06 12.18 -4.58
N GLU A 180 8.23 12.18 -3.93
CA GLU A 180 8.44 11.63 -2.57
C GLU A 180 8.06 10.14 -2.39
N GLY A 181 7.92 9.39 -3.49
CA GLY A 181 7.48 8.01 -3.49
C GLY A 181 5.99 7.81 -3.78
N TYR A 182 5.21 8.89 -3.90
CA TYR A 182 3.77 8.87 -4.20
C TYR A 182 3.46 8.61 -5.69
N THR A 183 4.09 7.58 -6.25
CA THR A 183 4.06 7.28 -7.67
C THR A 183 3.88 5.79 -7.97
N PRO A 184 3.29 5.44 -9.14
CA PRO A 184 3.16 4.05 -9.56
C PRO A 184 4.51 3.34 -9.68
N ILE A 185 5.56 4.07 -10.08
CA ILE A 185 6.90 3.50 -10.26
C ILE A 185 7.51 3.07 -8.92
N SER A 186 7.26 3.82 -7.84
CA SER A 186 7.67 3.48 -6.47
C SER A 186 6.96 2.22 -5.99
N PHE A 187 5.68 2.06 -6.33
CA PHE A 187 4.92 0.84 -6.04
C PHE A 187 5.47 -0.38 -6.77
N VAL A 188 5.87 -0.23 -8.04
CA VAL A 188 6.53 -1.31 -8.81
C VAL A 188 7.82 -1.76 -8.10
N GLY A 189 8.63 -0.82 -7.64
CA GLY A 189 9.86 -1.11 -6.88
C GLY A 189 9.61 -1.90 -5.61
N LEU A 190 8.70 -1.42 -4.75
CA LEU A 190 8.32 -2.09 -3.51
C LEU A 190 7.71 -3.47 -3.75
N TYR A 191 6.87 -3.60 -4.77
CA TYR A 191 6.26 -4.86 -5.17
C TYR A 191 7.31 -5.88 -5.61
N LEU A 192 8.23 -5.48 -6.49
CA LEU A 192 9.32 -6.32 -6.98
C LEU A 192 10.25 -6.72 -5.83
N LEU A 193 10.56 -5.80 -4.91
CA LEU A 193 11.37 -6.09 -3.73
C LEU A 193 10.72 -7.20 -2.89
N ALA A 194 9.44 -7.05 -2.54
CA ALA A 194 8.75 -8.06 -1.74
C ALA A 194 8.65 -9.42 -2.48
N ARG A 195 8.42 -9.40 -3.80
CA ARG A 195 8.37 -10.61 -4.62
C ARG A 195 9.73 -11.31 -4.72
N TYR A 196 10.79 -10.53 -4.86
CA TYR A 196 12.18 -11.00 -4.84
C TYR A 196 12.53 -11.62 -3.49
N LEU A 197 12.18 -10.98 -2.37
CA LEU A 197 12.44 -11.51 -1.02
C LEU A 197 11.73 -12.84 -0.79
N ARG A 198 10.45 -12.94 -1.18
CA ARG A 198 9.67 -14.18 -1.05
C ARG A 198 10.30 -15.35 -1.81
N THR A 199 10.75 -15.09 -3.04
CA THR A 199 11.28 -16.12 -3.95
C THR A 199 12.73 -16.47 -3.60
N SER A 200 13.50 -15.47 -3.17
CA SER A 200 14.92 -15.64 -2.91
C SER A 200 15.21 -16.36 -1.60
N ARG A 201 14.27 -16.30 -0.63
CA ARG A 201 14.43 -16.80 0.75
C ARG A 201 15.81 -16.48 1.36
N PRO A 202 16.25 -15.21 1.38
CA PRO A 202 17.47 -14.83 2.09
C PRO A 202 17.39 -15.24 3.57
N ALA A 203 18.52 -15.46 4.22
CA ALA A 203 18.59 -16.04 5.57
C ALA A 203 17.65 -15.37 6.59
N PHE A 204 17.51 -14.04 6.55
CA PHE A 204 16.64 -13.27 7.44
C PHE A 204 15.12 -13.42 7.17
N SER A 205 14.72 -14.03 6.05
CA SER A 205 13.31 -14.30 5.72
C SER A 205 12.88 -15.73 6.04
N ARG A 206 13.80 -16.54 6.58
CA ARG A 206 13.55 -17.91 7.02
C ARG A 206 13.05 -17.88 8.46
N TYR A 207 11.77 -17.57 8.61
CA TYR A 207 11.06 -17.91 9.84
C TYR A 207 10.23 -19.14 9.55
N ASP A 208 10.32 -20.14 10.42
CA ASP A 208 9.45 -21.31 10.35
C ASP A 208 8.00 -20.83 10.45
N LEU A 209 7.25 -21.05 9.37
CA LEU A 209 5.85 -20.68 9.27
C LEU A 209 5.05 -21.63 10.18
N TRP A 210 4.64 -21.15 11.35
CA TRP A 210 3.63 -21.80 12.19
C TRP A 210 2.24 -21.79 11.50
#